data_AF-A0A925ZZ46-F1
#
_entry.id   AF-A0A925ZZ46-F1
#
_cell.length_a   1.000
_cell.length_b   1.000
_cell.length_c   1.000
_cell.angle_alpha   90.00
_cell.angle_beta   90.00
_cell.angle_gamma   90.00
#
_symmetry.space_group_name_H-M   'P 1'
#
loop_
_entity.id
_entity.type
_entity.pdbx_description
1 polymer ?
#
loop_
_entity_poly.entity_id
_entity_poly.type
_entity_poly.pdbx_seq_one_letter_code
_entity_poly.pdbx_strand_id
1 'polypeptide(L)'
;MNQHPVTLPSPLGWTNATYLAAAVPTVNSRMVVNFRPGTYTLTFLGQVAGATPSRRFGVVSTDGSNSLNYRFGVAPETYAFTTSRDWQFYLQSYLPSPNTFLSNDASTRQFAVFANSNGADGQFAGEWLVGGEDNGCLTAAPGCARRSDYDYNDAMVHIVSEHSISTVPEPSTYAMMGVGLLVLGGAARRRRRSASTIA
;
A
#
# COMPACT_ATOMS: atom_id res chain seq x y z
N MET A 1 -33.50 -16.00 -35.65
CA MET A 1 -32.75 -14.92 -34.98
C MET A 1 -31.42 -15.51 -34.55
N ASN A 2 -30.35 -15.25 -35.30
CA ASN A 2 -29.01 -15.76 -34.99
C ASN A 2 -28.35 -14.83 -33.99
N GLN A 3 -28.21 -15.27 -32.74
CA GLN A 3 -27.41 -14.56 -31.75
C GLN A 3 -25.93 -14.87 -32.01
N HIS A 4 -25.21 -13.88 -32.54
CA HIS A 4 -23.76 -13.94 -32.56
C HIS A 4 -23.25 -13.80 -31.11
N PRO A 5 -22.37 -14.70 -30.63
CA PRO A 5 -21.77 -14.56 -29.32
C PRO A 5 -20.94 -13.27 -29.30
N VAL A 6 -21.32 -12.33 -28.45
CA VAL A 6 -20.52 -11.16 -28.13
C VAL A 6 -19.35 -11.65 -27.27
N THR A 7 -18.19 -11.87 -27.89
CA THR A 7 -16.93 -11.98 -27.15
C THR A 7 -16.62 -10.62 -26.54
N LEU A 8 -16.94 -10.46 -25.26
CA LEU A 8 -16.44 -9.37 -24.45
C LEU A 8 -14.90 -9.45 -24.47
N PRO A 9 -14.17 -8.34 -24.68
CA PRO A 9 -12.73 -8.35 -24.53
C PRO A 9 -12.40 -8.85 -23.12
N SER A 10 -11.53 -9.87 -23.05
CA SER A 10 -10.94 -10.30 -21.79
C SER A 10 -10.39 -9.06 -21.08
N PRO A 11 -10.71 -8.80 -19.79
CA PRO A 11 -10.20 -7.65 -19.09
C PRO A 11 -8.67 -7.67 -19.16
N LEU A 12 -8.11 -6.74 -19.92
CA LEU A 12 -6.68 -6.51 -19.98
C LEU A 12 -6.26 -5.97 -18.62
N GLY A 13 -5.51 -6.78 -17.87
CA GLY A 13 -4.75 -6.33 -16.70
C GLY A 13 -5.32 -6.80 -15.36
N TRP A 14 -4.72 -7.88 -14.84
CA TRP A 14 -4.62 -8.18 -13.40
C TRP A 14 -5.95 -8.34 -12.64
N THR A 15 -6.75 -9.34 -13.02
CA THR A 15 -7.75 -9.90 -12.11
C THR A 15 -7.05 -10.65 -10.98
N ASN A 16 -7.16 -10.10 -9.77
CA ASN A 16 -6.57 -10.60 -8.52
C ASN A 16 -5.04 -10.50 -8.49
N ALA A 17 -4.48 -9.98 -7.40
CA ALA A 17 -3.08 -10.18 -7.10
C ALA A 17 -2.84 -11.71 -7.13
N THR A 18 -2.22 -12.22 -8.20
CA THR A 18 -1.77 -13.61 -8.23
C THR A 18 -0.61 -13.67 -7.26
N TYR A 19 -0.89 -14.07 -6.03
CA TYR A 19 0.10 -14.32 -4.97
C TYR A 19 0.97 -15.50 -5.40
N LEU A 20 1.95 -15.24 -6.27
CA LEU A 20 2.97 -16.20 -6.62
C LEU A 20 3.85 -16.38 -5.39
N ALA A 21 3.60 -17.46 -4.67
CA ALA A 21 4.49 -17.96 -3.63
C ALA A 21 5.80 -18.41 -4.31
N ALA A 22 6.75 -17.49 -4.46
CA ALA A 22 8.12 -17.86 -4.77
C ALA A 22 8.70 -18.55 -3.53
N ALA A 23 9.30 -19.71 -3.75
CA ALA A 23 9.81 -20.55 -2.67
C ALA A 23 11.10 -19.95 -2.07
N VAL A 24 11.07 -19.74 -0.74
CA VAL A 24 12.20 -19.66 0.23
C VAL A 24 12.88 -18.27 0.32
N PRO A 25 13.12 -17.72 1.54
CA PRO A 25 13.91 -18.30 2.62
C PRO A 25 13.11 -19.07 3.67
N THR A 26 13.82 -19.83 4.50
CA THR A 26 13.43 -20.77 5.58
C THR A 26 12.61 -20.17 6.74
N VAL A 27 11.89 -19.08 6.47
CA VAL A 27 11.11 -18.33 7.44
C VAL A 27 9.69 -18.21 6.90
N ASN A 28 8.71 -18.48 7.75
CA ASN A 28 7.28 -18.53 7.43
C ASN A 28 6.69 -17.14 7.07
N SER A 29 7.18 -16.54 5.98
CA SER A 29 6.78 -15.22 5.50
C SER A 29 6.14 -15.37 4.13
N ARG A 30 4.86 -14.98 4.00
CA ARG A 30 4.18 -14.89 2.71
C ARG A 30 4.06 -13.44 2.24
N MET A 31 4.05 -13.33 0.91
CA MET A 31 4.18 -12.10 0.13
C MET A 31 2.84 -11.40 0.02
N VAL A 32 2.84 -10.07 0.16
CA VAL A 32 1.60 -9.30 0.35
C VAL A 32 1.45 -8.18 -0.70
N VAL A 33 2.57 -7.57 -1.11
CA VAL A 33 2.60 -6.45 -2.06
C VAL A 33 3.77 -6.67 -3.00
N ASN A 34 3.56 -6.54 -4.31
CA ASN A 34 4.64 -6.58 -5.31
C ASN A 34 5.09 -5.16 -5.63
N PHE A 35 6.39 -4.92 -5.57
CA PHE A 35 7.06 -3.68 -5.94
C PHE A 35 7.72 -3.84 -7.29
N ARG A 36 7.51 -2.87 -8.18
CA ARG A 36 8.31 -2.70 -9.40
C ARG A 36 9.63 -1.98 -9.10
N PRO A 37 10.60 -1.94 -10.02
CA PRO A 37 11.74 -1.04 -9.91
C PRO A 37 11.29 0.39 -9.55
N GLY A 38 11.91 0.99 -8.54
CA GLY A 38 11.50 2.29 -7.99
C GLY A 38 12.03 2.52 -6.58
N THR A 39 11.70 3.67 -6.01
CA THR A 39 11.97 4.00 -4.61
C THR A 39 10.67 3.91 -3.81
N TYR A 40 10.76 3.37 -2.60
CA TYR A 40 9.63 3.14 -1.72
C TYR A 40 10.02 3.50 -0.29
N THR A 41 9.01 3.95 0.45
CA THR A 41 9.10 4.26 1.87
C THR A 41 8.13 3.37 2.62
N LEU A 42 8.64 2.63 3.60
CA LEU A 42 7.85 1.85 4.56
C LEU A 42 7.85 2.59 5.89
N THR A 43 6.67 2.92 6.38
CA THR A 43 6.45 3.53 7.68
C THR A 43 5.71 2.54 8.57
N PHE A 44 6.37 2.05 9.60
CA PHE A 44 5.71 1.36 10.69
C PHE A 44 4.93 2.38 11.52
N LEU A 45 3.60 2.25 11.55
CA LEU A 45 2.71 3.21 12.20
C LEU A 45 2.44 2.90 13.67
N GLY A 46 2.59 1.64 14.08
CA GLY A 46 2.23 1.23 15.43
C GLY A 46 2.03 -0.26 15.58
N GLN A 47 2.21 -0.72 16.81
CA GLN A 47 1.72 -2.02 17.26
C GLN A 47 0.88 -1.86 18.52
N VAL A 48 -0.15 -2.70 18.66
CA VAL A 48 -0.96 -2.75 19.89
C VAL A 48 -0.14 -3.39 21.01
N ALA A 49 -0.32 -2.87 22.23
CA ALA A 49 0.36 -3.38 23.43
C ALA A 49 0.03 -4.87 23.65
N GLY A 50 1.04 -5.73 23.52
CA GLY A 50 0.87 -7.19 23.60
C GLY A 50 1.35 -7.93 22.35
N ALA A 51 1.44 -7.24 21.20
CA ALA A 51 2.18 -7.74 20.06
C ALA A 51 3.65 -7.89 20.44
N THR A 52 4.16 -9.12 20.40
CA THR A 52 5.55 -9.39 20.75
C THR A 52 6.49 -8.70 19.74
N PRO A 53 7.51 -7.94 20.19
CA PRO A 53 8.42 -7.18 19.31
C PRO A 53 9.36 -8.06 18.47
N SER A 54 9.16 -9.39 18.50
CA SER A 54 9.91 -10.38 17.72
C SER A 54 9.44 -10.48 16.27
N ARG A 55 8.32 -9.82 15.91
CA ARG A 55 7.85 -9.75 14.53
C ARG A 55 8.89 -9.02 13.66
N ARG A 56 9.07 -9.51 12.44
CA ARG A 56 9.87 -8.84 11.40
C ARG A 56 8.96 -8.50 10.25
N PHE A 57 9.28 -7.43 9.57
CA PHE A 57 8.71 -7.13 8.27
C PHE A 57 9.85 -6.77 7.33
N GLY A 58 9.57 -6.73 6.05
CA GLY A 58 10.63 -6.44 5.13
C GLY A 58 10.20 -6.54 3.69
N VAL A 59 11.21 -6.46 2.85
CA VAL A 59 11.07 -6.65 1.42
C VAL A 59 12.10 -7.66 0.94
N VAL A 60 11.72 -8.50 0.00
CA VAL A 60 12.59 -9.52 -0.62
C VAL A 60 12.49 -9.39 -2.13
N SER A 61 13.60 -9.55 -2.86
CA SER A 61 13.54 -9.59 -4.31
C SER A 61 12.78 -10.83 -4.78
N THR A 62 12.07 -10.73 -5.90
CA THR A 62 11.26 -11.84 -6.46
C THR A 62 12.06 -13.10 -6.81
N ASP A 63 13.37 -12.94 -7.07
CA ASP A 63 14.32 -14.03 -7.28
C ASP A 63 14.91 -14.60 -5.97
N GLY A 64 14.50 -14.07 -4.81
CA GLY A 64 14.98 -14.45 -3.49
C GLY A 64 16.43 -14.05 -3.19
N SER A 65 17.13 -13.36 -4.11
CA SER A 65 18.57 -13.11 -3.98
C SER A 65 18.93 -12.02 -2.97
N ASN A 66 17.99 -11.12 -2.65
CA ASN A 66 18.19 -10.01 -1.73
C ASN A 66 17.00 -9.88 -0.77
N SER A 67 17.28 -9.52 0.49
CA SER A 67 16.22 -9.19 1.45
C SER A 67 16.65 -8.04 2.36
N LEU A 68 15.69 -7.19 2.69
CA LEU A 68 15.79 -6.15 3.70
C LEU A 68 14.84 -6.52 4.83
N ASN A 69 15.40 -6.79 6.00
CA ASN A 69 14.66 -7.22 7.19
C ASN A 69 14.64 -6.09 8.21
N TYR A 70 13.46 -5.68 8.60
CA TYR A 70 13.22 -4.68 9.63
C TYR A 70 12.58 -5.34 10.86
N ARG A 71 12.83 -4.77 12.03
CA ARG A 71 12.18 -5.17 13.28
C ARG A 71 11.16 -4.12 13.63
N PHE A 72 10.04 -4.54 14.22
CA PHE A 72 9.11 -3.58 14.79
C PHE A 72 9.75 -2.91 16.01
N GLY A 73 10.18 -1.66 15.83
CA GLY A 73 10.78 -0.82 16.86
C GLY A 73 9.75 0.07 17.56
N VAL A 74 10.16 1.31 17.87
CA VAL A 74 9.27 2.33 18.43
C VAL A 74 8.57 3.03 17.27
N ALA A 75 7.25 2.91 17.20
CA ALA A 75 6.48 3.61 16.18
C ALA A 75 6.36 5.13 16.48
N PRO A 76 6.34 5.99 15.45
CA PRO A 76 6.51 5.64 14.04
C PRO A 76 7.99 5.44 13.66
N GLU A 77 8.28 4.47 12.80
CA GLU A 77 9.62 4.22 12.26
C GLU A 77 9.57 4.11 10.74
N THR A 78 10.48 4.79 10.04
CA THR A 78 10.45 4.92 8.57
C THR A 78 11.72 4.36 7.94
N TYR A 79 11.55 3.59 6.86
CA TYR A 79 12.60 2.97 6.09
C TYR A 79 12.41 3.28 4.61
N ALA A 80 13.47 3.70 3.93
CA ALA A 80 13.44 3.89 2.48
C ALA A 80 14.31 2.83 1.79
N PHE A 81 13.88 2.37 0.63
CA PHE A 81 14.69 1.52 -0.22
C PHE A 81 14.43 1.81 -1.70
N THR A 82 15.48 1.66 -2.51
CA THR A 82 15.41 1.76 -3.97
C THR A 82 15.73 0.39 -4.56
N THR A 83 14.95 -0.02 -5.55
CA THR A 83 15.17 -1.27 -6.27
C THR A 83 15.22 -1.05 -7.78
N SER A 84 16.09 -1.80 -8.46
CA SER A 84 16.16 -1.91 -9.92
C SER A 84 15.45 -3.15 -10.49
N ARG A 85 14.82 -3.97 -9.64
CA ARG A 85 14.10 -5.20 -10.00
C ARG A 85 12.78 -5.32 -9.25
N ASP A 86 12.02 -6.38 -9.53
CA ASP A 86 10.77 -6.64 -8.80
C ASP A 86 11.05 -7.17 -7.39
N TRP A 87 10.39 -6.60 -6.38
CA TRP A 87 10.47 -6.98 -4.96
C TRP A 87 9.10 -7.27 -4.39
N GLN A 88 9.06 -7.83 -3.20
CA GLN A 88 7.84 -8.25 -2.54
C GLN A 88 7.91 -7.89 -1.05
N PHE A 89 6.84 -7.29 -0.53
CA PHE A 89 6.68 -7.08 0.90
C PHE A 89 6.33 -8.38 1.59
N TYR A 90 6.90 -8.58 2.77
CA TYR A 90 6.50 -9.65 3.67
C TYR A 90 6.37 -9.18 5.11
N LEU A 91 5.53 -9.88 5.84
CA LEU A 91 5.40 -9.79 7.28
C LEU A 91 5.62 -11.19 7.87
N GLN A 92 6.54 -11.29 8.82
CA GLN A 92 6.86 -12.54 9.49
C GLN A 92 5.89 -12.76 10.65
N SER A 93 5.15 -13.86 10.60
CA SER A 93 4.38 -14.36 11.73
C SER A 93 5.21 -15.26 12.63
N TYR A 94 4.81 -15.35 13.90
CA TYR A 94 5.48 -16.17 14.90
C TYR A 94 5.08 -17.66 14.82
N LEU A 95 3.93 -17.97 14.20
CA LEU A 95 3.46 -19.35 14.16
C LEU A 95 4.24 -20.16 13.12
N PRO A 96 4.82 -21.33 13.45
CA PRO A 96 5.57 -22.15 12.51
C PRO A 96 4.70 -22.93 11.51
N SER A 97 3.44 -22.55 11.29
CA SER A 97 2.49 -23.34 10.49
C SER A 97 2.61 -23.01 9.00
N PRO A 98 3.05 -23.93 8.13
CA PRO A 98 3.18 -23.67 6.67
C PRO A 98 1.85 -23.31 5.96
N ASN A 99 0.71 -23.41 6.65
CA ASN A 99 -0.63 -23.42 6.05
C ASN A 99 -1.49 -22.17 6.33
N THR A 100 -1.03 -21.15 7.05
CA THR A 100 -1.95 -20.13 7.64
C THR A 100 -1.72 -18.68 7.23
N PHE A 101 -1.16 -18.38 6.06
CA PHE A 101 -0.65 -17.03 5.80
C PHE A 101 -1.19 -16.31 4.58
N LEU A 102 -2.40 -16.60 4.14
CA LEU A 102 -3.19 -15.72 3.27
C LEU A 102 -4.59 -16.26 3.36
N SER A 103 -5.54 -15.48 3.89
CA SER A 103 -6.88 -15.68 3.38
C SER A 103 -7.83 -14.53 3.62
N ASN A 104 -8.69 -14.37 2.63
CA ASN A 104 -9.98 -13.73 2.74
C ASN A 104 -11.01 -14.82 3.15
N ASP A 105 -10.57 -15.96 3.70
CA ASP A 105 -11.36 -17.02 4.31
C ASP A 105 -11.26 -16.97 5.84
N ALA A 106 -12.32 -17.41 6.50
CA ALA A 106 -12.64 -17.06 7.88
C ALA A 106 -11.84 -17.80 8.96
N SER A 107 -10.78 -18.56 8.64
CA SER A 107 -10.20 -19.49 9.63
C SER A 107 -8.79 -19.12 10.13
N THR A 108 -7.94 -18.47 9.32
CA THR A 108 -6.54 -18.20 9.71
C THR A 108 -5.98 -16.93 9.05
N ARG A 109 -6.68 -15.80 9.21
CA ARG A 109 -6.23 -14.52 8.64
C ARG A 109 -5.22 -13.87 9.57
N GLN A 110 -4.03 -13.59 9.07
CA GLN A 110 -2.96 -13.01 9.89
C GLN A 110 -2.55 -11.60 9.48
N PHE A 111 -2.95 -11.19 8.29
CA PHE A 111 -2.73 -9.85 7.77
C PHE A 111 -3.82 -9.51 6.77
N ALA A 112 -4.05 -8.22 6.59
CA ALA A 112 -4.91 -7.64 5.58
C ALA A 112 -4.15 -6.55 4.83
N VAL A 113 -4.46 -6.43 3.54
CA VAL A 113 -3.94 -5.36 2.67
C VAL A 113 -5.06 -4.41 2.41
N PHE A 114 -4.91 -3.20 2.92
CA PHE A 114 -5.76 -2.07 2.64
C PHE A 114 -5.03 -1.23 1.58
N ALA A 115 -5.32 -1.47 0.31
CA ALA A 115 -4.76 -0.66 -0.78
C ALA A 115 -5.59 0.62 -0.94
N ASN A 116 -4.93 1.77 -1.08
CA ASN A 116 -5.58 3.00 -1.51
C ASN A 116 -5.34 3.17 -3.02
N SER A 117 -6.37 2.90 -3.83
CA SER A 117 -6.27 2.94 -5.30
C SER A 117 -6.36 4.38 -5.80
N ASN A 118 -5.21 5.03 -6.03
CA ASN A 118 -5.15 6.31 -6.77
C ASN A 118 -4.70 6.14 -8.25
N GLY A 119 -4.59 4.91 -8.76
CA GLY A 119 -4.25 4.64 -10.17
C GLY A 119 -5.48 4.32 -11.01
N ALA A 120 -5.74 5.12 -12.05
CA ALA A 120 -6.90 4.96 -12.94
C ALA A 120 -6.88 3.68 -13.81
N ASP A 121 -5.75 2.96 -13.92
CA ASP A 121 -5.56 1.90 -14.93
C ASP A 121 -5.09 0.55 -14.36
N GLY A 122 -5.48 0.21 -13.12
CA GLY A 122 -5.07 -1.07 -12.50
C GLY A 122 -3.56 -1.19 -12.24
N GLN A 123 -2.81 -0.10 -12.44
CA GLN A 123 -1.45 0.05 -11.96
C GLN A 123 -1.51 0.51 -10.50
N PHE A 124 -1.06 -0.35 -9.59
CA PHE A 124 -0.94 -0.06 -8.16
C PHE A 124 0.20 0.94 -7.91
N ALA A 125 -0.02 2.20 -8.27
CA ALA A 125 0.89 3.31 -7.99
C ALA A 125 0.22 4.21 -6.94
N GLY A 126 0.77 4.26 -5.74
CA GLY A 126 0.28 5.16 -4.70
C GLY A 126 0.72 4.73 -3.33
N GLU A 127 -0.10 3.89 -2.70
CA GLU A 127 -0.06 3.72 -1.25
C GLU A 127 -0.69 2.39 -0.84
N TRP A 128 -0.02 1.66 0.05
CA TRP A 128 -0.55 0.46 0.69
C TRP A 128 -0.49 0.59 2.19
N LEU A 129 -1.56 0.20 2.85
CA LEU A 129 -1.59 0.03 4.29
C LEU A 129 -1.75 -1.46 4.58
N VAL A 130 -0.75 -2.06 5.20
CA VAL A 130 -0.74 -3.48 5.57
C VAL A 130 -0.99 -3.59 7.06
N GLY A 131 -2.10 -4.21 7.44
CA GLY A 131 -2.45 -4.53 8.82
C GLY A 131 -2.11 -5.98 9.15
N GLY A 132 -1.62 -6.23 10.36
CA GLY A 132 -1.31 -7.55 10.90
C GLY A 132 -2.11 -7.82 12.17
N GLU A 133 -2.47 -9.07 12.39
CA GLU A 133 -3.27 -9.55 13.53
C GLU A 133 -2.39 -10.17 14.62
N ASP A 134 -2.79 -10.07 15.88
CA ASP A 134 -2.19 -10.69 17.06
C ASP A 134 -2.58 -12.17 17.22
N ASN A 135 -2.22 -13.01 16.25
CA ASN A 135 -2.37 -14.46 16.42
C ASN A 135 -1.37 -15.01 17.47
N GLY A 136 -1.68 -14.81 18.76
CA GLY A 136 -0.79 -14.99 19.91
C GLY A 136 -0.63 -16.43 20.40
N CYS A 137 -1.23 -17.43 19.76
CA CYS A 137 -1.26 -18.79 20.29
C CYS A 137 -0.15 -19.68 19.72
N LEU A 138 0.99 -19.69 20.41
CA LEU A 138 2.17 -20.51 20.08
C LEU A 138 2.03 -22.00 20.31
N THR A 139 1.09 -22.39 21.15
CA THR A 139 0.85 -23.76 21.53
C THR A 139 -0.66 -23.94 21.61
N ALA A 140 -1.16 -25.07 21.11
CA ALA A 140 -2.55 -25.50 21.23
C ALA A 140 -2.91 -25.83 22.70
N ALA A 141 -2.55 -24.96 23.65
CA ALA A 141 -2.89 -25.09 25.04
C ALA A 141 -4.40 -24.78 25.22
N PRO A 142 -5.14 -25.62 25.95
CA PRO A 142 -6.53 -25.34 26.30
C PRO A 142 -6.58 -24.03 27.08
N GLY A 143 -7.24 -23.00 26.54
CA GLY A 143 -7.33 -21.67 27.16
C GLY A 143 -6.91 -20.51 26.26
N CYS A 144 -6.38 -20.80 25.06
CA CYS A 144 -6.09 -19.79 24.05
C CYS A 144 -7.39 -19.37 23.33
N ALA A 145 -8.23 -18.59 24.03
CA ALA A 145 -9.56 -18.20 23.57
C ALA A 145 -9.57 -17.01 22.58
N ARG A 146 -8.44 -16.33 22.38
CA ARG A 146 -8.35 -15.24 21.41
C ARG A 146 -8.01 -15.80 20.04
N ARG A 147 -9.07 -16.21 19.34
CA ARG A 147 -9.10 -16.13 17.88
C ARG A 147 -8.83 -14.67 17.50
N SER A 148 -8.11 -14.45 16.40
CA SER A 148 -8.08 -13.16 15.69
C SER A 148 -9.46 -12.49 15.79
N ASP A 149 -9.48 -11.25 16.26
CA ASP A 149 -10.72 -10.45 16.35
C ASP A 149 -11.03 -9.70 15.05
N TYR A 150 -10.17 -9.87 14.04
CA TYR A 150 -10.38 -9.48 12.65
C TYR A 150 -10.32 -7.96 12.40
N ASP A 151 -9.63 -7.20 13.25
CA ASP A 151 -9.50 -5.75 13.10
C ASP A 151 -8.17 -5.29 12.44
N TYR A 152 -7.19 -6.19 12.29
CA TYR A 152 -5.89 -6.05 11.64
C TYR A 152 -5.09 -4.82 12.10
N ASN A 153 -5.33 -4.33 13.31
CA ASN A 153 -4.72 -3.11 13.80
C ASN A 153 -3.53 -3.35 14.75
N ASP A 154 -3.16 -4.61 15.00
CA ASP A 154 -2.07 -4.96 15.93
C ASP A 154 -0.68 -4.62 15.41
N ALA A 155 -0.51 -4.55 14.09
CA ALA A 155 0.68 -4.04 13.45
C ALA A 155 0.32 -3.37 12.13
N MET A 156 0.65 -2.10 11.97
CA MET A 156 0.33 -1.36 10.75
C MET A 156 1.60 -0.87 10.05
N VAL A 157 1.75 -1.25 8.78
CA VAL A 157 2.83 -0.78 7.91
C VAL A 157 2.23 -0.03 6.74
N HIS A 158 2.56 1.25 6.65
CA HIS A 158 2.20 2.12 5.54
C HIS A 158 3.34 2.11 4.53
N ILE A 159 3.04 1.87 3.26
CA ILE A 159 4.03 1.73 2.19
C ILE A 159 3.66 2.73 1.10
N VAL A 160 4.56 3.66 0.83
CA VAL A 160 4.39 4.71 -0.18
C VAL A 160 5.41 4.49 -1.27
N SER A 161 4.98 4.55 -2.53
CA SER A 161 5.93 4.64 -3.64
C SER A 161 6.36 6.09 -3.82
N GLU A 162 7.67 6.33 -3.83
CA GLU A 162 8.26 7.62 -4.24
C GLU A 162 8.25 7.79 -5.76
N HIS A 163 7.55 6.93 -6.51
CA HIS A 163 6.88 7.39 -7.74
C HIS A 163 5.78 8.39 -7.34
N SER A 164 6.23 9.49 -6.71
CA SER A 164 5.70 10.82 -6.80
C SER A 164 5.26 10.93 -8.24
N ILE A 165 3.96 10.77 -8.42
CA ILE A 165 3.26 11.33 -9.55
C ILE A 165 3.64 12.78 -9.42
N SER A 166 4.71 13.18 -10.12
CA SER A 166 4.89 14.57 -10.47
C SER A 166 3.60 14.85 -11.19
N THR A 167 2.66 15.45 -10.47
CA THR A 167 1.42 15.94 -11.03
C THR A 167 1.89 17.08 -11.90
N VAL A 168 2.43 16.73 -13.06
CA VAL A 168 2.68 17.64 -14.15
C VAL A 168 1.31 18.26 -14.34
N PRO A 169 1.12 19.52 -13.92
CA PRO A 169 -0.21 20.08 -13.90
C PRO A 169 -0.71 19.99 -15.33
N GLU A 170 -1.89 19.40 -15.51
CA GLU A 170 -2.44 19.25 -16.85
C GLU A 170 -2.45 20.62 -17.53
N PRO A 171 -2.27 20.70 -18.86
CA PRO A 171 -2.33 21.98 -19.58
C PRO A 171 -3.58 22.81 -19.24
N SER A 172 -4.69 22.15 -18.92
CA SER A 172 -5.95 22.74 -18.43
C SER A 172 -5.79 23.44 -17.07
N THR A 173 -4.98 22.91 -16.16
CA THR A 173 -4.69 23.50 -14.84
C THR A 173 -3.97 24.84 -15.00
N TYR A 174 -2.97 24.88 -15.87
CA TYR A 174 -2.27 26.14 -16.18
C TYR A 174 -3.19 27.14 -16.88
N ALA A 175 -4.06 26.67 -17.79
CA ALA A 175 -5.05 27.52 -18.43
C ALA A 175 -6.02 28.13 -17.40
N MET A 176 -6.56 27.32 -16.47
CA MET A 176 -7.45 27.78 -15.41
C MET A 176 -6.78 28.74 -14.44
N MET A 177 -5.53 28.46 -14.05
CA MET A 177 -4.73 29.39 -13.25
C MET A 177 -4.50 30.72 -13.99
N GLY A 178 -4.16 30.65 -15.28
CA GLY A 178 -3.98 31.83 -16.13
C GLY A 178 -5.25 32.66 -16.26
N VAL A 179 -6.41 32.01 -16.48
CA VAL A 179 -7.72 32.67 -16.52
C VAL A 179 -8.05 33.31 -15.17
N GLY A 180 -7.82 32.61 -14.07
CA GLY A 180 -8.02 33.15 -12.72
C GLY A 180 -7.21 34.43 -12.45
N LEU A 181 -5.93 34.43 -12.84
CA LEU A 181 -5.06 35.61 -12.72
C LEU A 181 -5.52 36.77 -13.61
N LEU A 182 -5.99 36.49 -14.82
CA LEU A 182 -6.54 37.50 -15.74
C LEU A 182 -7.79 38.18 -15.15
N VAL A 183 -8.70 37.39 -14.57
CA VAL A 183 -9.92 37.90 -13.93
C VAL A 183 -9.57 38.79 -12.73
N LEU A 184 -8.65 38.34 -11.87
CA LEU A 184 -8.20 39.12 -10.71
C LEU A 184 -7.50 40.42 -11.12
N GLY A 185 -6.62 40.36 -12.12
CA GLY A 185 -5.94 41.54 -12.67
C GLY A 185 -6.91 42.55 -13.30
N GLY A 186 -7.91 42.05 -14.05
CA GLY A 186 -8.98 42.86 -14.62
C GLY A 186 -9.81 43.58 -13.56
N ALA A 187 -10.21 42.86 -12.50
CA ALA A 187 -10.97 43.42 -11.39
C ALA A 187 -10.17 44.50 -10.62
N ALA A 188 -8.88 44.27 -10.37
CA ALA A 188 -8.01 45.25 -9.71
C ALA A 188 -7.86 46.55 -10.53
N ARG A 189 -7.71 46.43 -11.86
CA ARG A 189 -7.63 47.59 -12.76
C ARG A 189 -8.90 48.44 -12.75
N ARG A 190 -10.07 47.80 -12.71
CA ARG A 190 -11.37 48.51 -12.66
C ARG A 190 -11.50 49.35 -11.38
N ARG A 191 -11.11 48.80 -10.23
CA ARG A 191 -11.17 49.52 -8.93
C ARG A 191 -10.31 50.80 -8.92
N ARG A 192 -9.11 50.76 -9.51
CA ARG A 192 -8.24 51.95 -9.58
C ARG A 192 -8.84 53.08 -10.41
N ARG A 193 -9.57 52.76 -11.48
CA ARG A 193 -10.24 53.77 -12.31
C ARG A 193 -11.41 54.42 -11.57
N SER A 194 -12.18 53.64 -10.80
CA SER A 194 -13.27 54.19 -10.00
C SER A 194 -12.80 55.10 -8.86
N ALA A 195 -11.58 54.91 -8.34
CA ALA A 195 -11.03 55.75 -7.29
C ALA A 195 -10.58 57.14 -7.78
N SER A 196 -10.22 57.31 -9.06
CA SER A 196 -9.77 58.60 -9.61
C SER A 196 -10.88 59.55 -10.06
N THR A 197 -12.16 59.17 -9.97
CA THR A 197 -13.29 60.04 -10.40
C THR A 197 -13.95 60.79 -9.23
N ILE A 198 -13.44 60.65 -8.00
CA ILE A 198 -13.99 61.31 -6.80
C ILE A 198 -13.02 62.38 -6.22
N ALA A 199 -11.91 62.67 -6.91
CA ALA A 199 -10.98 63.75 -6.57
C ALA A 199 -11.05 64.84 -7.65
#